data_AF-A0A285UPH7-F1
#
_entry.id   AF-A0A285UPH7-F1
#
_cell.length_a   1.000
_cell.length_b   1.000
_cell.length_c   1.000
_cell.angle_alpha   90.00
_cell.angle_beta   90.00
_cell.angle_gamma   90.00
#
_symmetry.space_group_name_H-M   'P 1'
#
loop_
_entity.id
_entity.type
_entity.pdbx_description
1 polymer ?
#
loop_
_entity_poly.entity_id
_entity_poly.type
_entity_poly.pdbx_seq_one_letter_code
_entity_poly.pdbx_strand_id
1 'polypeptide(L)'
;MDFSEIIMIMLVYGGLFLYALQMVSSKNKMVGFVKSAILIILFGFISTTIWLTYKAEEYHINNHSGYEPISFTHHAILMIVGLSIYSVVLFSLSILLKKSRYS
;
A
#
# COMPACT_ATOMS: atom_id res chain seq x y z
N MET A 1 10.13 11.27 -5.10
CA MET A 1 9.23 11.17 -3.94
C MET A 1 9.93 11.57 -2.64
N ASP A 2 9.38 12.55 -1.95
CA ASP A 2 9.86 13.00 -0.64
C ASP A 2 9.32 12.12 0.50
N PHE A 3 10.01 12.14 1.63
CA PHE A 3 9.63 11.38 2.83
C PHE A 3 8.21 11.72 3.34
N SER A 4 7.78 12.97 3.19
CA SER A 4 6.43 13.43 3.54
C SER A 4 5.34 12.77 2.68
N GLU A 5 5.57 12.59 1.38
CA GLU A 5 4.64 11.94 0.46
C GLU A 5 4.47 10.46 0.81
N ILE A 6 5.58 9.81 1.19
CA ILE A 6 5.59 8.42 1.66
C ILE A 6 4.71 8.28 2.90
N ILE A 7 4.88 9.16 3.89
CA ILE A 7 4.08 9.14 5.12
C ILE A 7 2.59 9.34 4.81
N MET A 8 2.25 10.31 3.94
CA MET A 8 0.86 10.56 3.56
C MET A 8 0.22 9.35 2.89
N ILE A 9 0.93 8.72 1.93
CA ILE A 9 0.44 7.50 1.26
C ILE A 9 0.25 6.38 2.28
N MET A 10 1.19 6.17 3.19
CA MET A 10 1.07 5.13 4.22
C MET A 10 -0.11 5.38 5.16
N LEU A 11 -0.32 6.62 5.62
CA LEU A 11 -1.45 6.96 6.49
C LEU A 11 -2.80 6.78 5.79
N VAL A 12 -2.95 7.28 4.56
CA VAL A 12 -4.18 7.16 3.78
C VAL A 12 -4.47 5.69 3.45
N TYR A 13 -3.46 4.95 2.98
CA TYR A 13 -3.58 3.52 2.72
C TYR A 13 -3.94 2.74 4.00
N GLY A 14 -3.27 3.02 5.11
CA GLY A 14 -3.53 2.34 6.39
C GLY A 14 -4.93 2.59 6.90
N GLY A 15 -5.43 3.83 6.80
CA GLY A 15 -6.82 4.16 7.13
C GLY A 15 -7.83 3.40 6.27
N LEU A 16 -7.63 3.40 4.95
CA LEU A 16 -8.49 2.65 4.02
C LEU A 16 -8.44 1.13 4.25
N PHE A 17 -7.25 0.60 4.53
CA PHE A 17 -7.04 -0.81 4.83
C PHE A 17 -7.82 -1.23 6.09
N LEU A 18 -7.65 -0.49 7.18
CA LEU A 18 -8.37 -0.77 8.43
C LEU A 18 -9.88 -0.60 8.28
N TYR A 19 -10.34 0.39 7.51
CA TYR A 19 -11.76 0.59 7.22
C TYR A 19 -12.36 -0.60 6.44
N ALA A 20 -11.73 -0.99 5.33
CA ALA A 20 -12.15 -2.13 4.52
C ALA A 20 -12.11 -3.44 5.32
N LEU A 21 -11.15 -3.58 6.23
CA LEU A 21 -10.99 -4.78 7.04
C LEU A 21 -11.93 -4.84 8.26
N GLN A 22 -12.28 -3.72 8.90
CA GLN A 22 -13.34 -3.72 9.93
C GLN A 22 -14.68 -4.19 9.36
N MET A 23 -14.94 -3.88 8.08
CA MET A 23 -16.08 -4.44 7.39
C MET A 23 -16.01 -5.98 7.25
N VAL A 24 -14.84 -6.63 7.24
CA VAL A 24 -14.70 -8.09 7.00
C VAL A 24 -15.45 -8.96 8.02
N SER A 25 -15.82 -8.40 9.19
CA SER A 25 -16.58 -9.11 10.22
C SER A 25 -18.07 -9.32 9.86
N SER A 26 -18.33 -10.09 8.81
CA SER A 26 -19.68 -10.56 8.47
C SER A 26 -19.79 -12.06 8.71
N LYS A 27 -20.89 -12.52 9.31
CA LYS A 27 -21.25 -13.95 9.38
C LYS A 27 -21.48 -14.57 7.99
N ASN A 28 -21.63 -13.74 6.95
CA ASN A 28 -21.85 -14.16 5.58
C ASN A 28 -20.52 -14.34 4.82
N LYS A 29 -20.24 -15.59 4.39
CA LYS A 29 -19.04 -15.98 3.64
C LYS A 29 -18.81 -15.14 2.37
N MET A 30 -19.88 -14.81 1.64
CA MET A 30 -19.80 -14.02 0.40
C MET A 30 -19.31 -12.59 0.68
N VAL A 31 -19.81 -12.00 1.77
CA VAL A 31 -19.42 -10.65 2.19
C VAL A 31 -17.96 -10.62 2.66
N GLY A 32 -17.47 -11.67 3.32
CA GLY A 32 -16.05 -11.80 3.65
C GLY A 32 -15.15 -11.86 2.41
N PHE A 33 -15.54 -12.64 1.40
CA PHE A 33 -14.78 -12.78 0.15
C PHE A 33 -14.65 -11.46 -0.62
N VAL A 34 -15.76 -10.74 -0.84
CA VAL A 34 -15.74 -9.45 -1.55
C VAL A 34 -14.82 -8.45 -0.84
N LYS A 35 -14.80 -8.48 0.50
CA LYS A 35 -13.98 -7.56 1.28
C LYS A 35 -12.49 -7.88 1.21
N SER A 36 -12.13 -9.16 1.26
CA SER A 36 -10.75 -9.58 0.98
C SER A 36 -10.32 -9.22 -0.44
N ALA A 37 -11.21 -9.35 -1.43
CA ALA A 37 -10.93 -8.94 -2.80
C ALA A 37 -10.67 -7.42 -2.91
N ILE A 38 -11.45 -6.58 -2.21
CA ILE A 38 -11.22 -5.12 -2.16
C ILE A 38 -9.84 -4.80 -1.61
N LEU A 39 -9.39 -5.49 -0.55
CA LEU A 39 -8.05 -5.26 0.03
C LEU A 39 -6.93 -5.63 -0.95
N ILE A 40 -7.08 -6.73 -1.68
CA ILE A 40 -6.12 -7.15 -2.71
C ILE A 40 -6.08 -6.13 -3.85
N ILE A 41 -7.24 -5.67 -4.32
CA ILE A 41 -7.34 -4.64 -5.36
C ILE A 41 -6.69 -3.33 -4.89
N LEU A 42 -6.96 -2.89 -3.66
CA LEU A 42 -6.37 -1.69 -3.09
C LEU A 42 -4.85 -1.80 -3.00
N PHE A 43 -4.33 -2.95 -2.54
CA PHE A 43 -2.89 -3.20 -2.48
C PHE A 43 -2.24 -3.18 -3.88
N GLY A 44 -2.86 -3.85 -4.86
CA GLY A 44 -2.38 -3.85 -6.25
C GLY A 44 -2.40 -2.46 -6.87
N PHE A 45 -3.46 -1.69 -6.62
CA PHE A 45 -3.59 -0.31 -7.08
C PHE A 45 -2.46 0.57 -6.53
N ILE A 46 -2.24 0.60 -5.21
CA ILE A 46 -1.19 1.41 -4.60
C ILE A 46 0.21 0.97 -5.06
N SER A 47 0.46 -0.34 -5.15
CA SER A 47 1.75 -0.85 -5.65
C SER A 47 2.02 -0.41 -7.10
N THR A 48 0.99 -0.42 -7.94
CA THR A 48 1.08 0.05 -9.33
C THR A 48 1.33 1.56 -9.37
N THR A 49 0.64 2.35 -8.54
CA THR A 49 0.87 3.79 -8.44
C THR A 49 2.32 4.09 -8.05
N ILE A 50 2.85 3.43 -7.01
CA ILE A 50 4.25 3.60 -6.58
C ILE A 50 5.20 3.33 -7.75
N TRP A 51 5.01 2.20 -8.45
CA TRP A 51 5.85 1.84 -9.58
C TRP A 51 5.82 2.90 -10.70
N LEU A 52 4.63 3.33 -11.09
CA LEU A 52 4.44 4.32 -12.15
C LEU A 52 5.04 5.68 -11.77
N THR A 53 4.91 6.11 -10.52
CA THR A 53 5.50 7.37 -10.03
C THR A 53 7.02 7.36 -10.15
N TYR A 54 7.69 6.30 -9.67
CA TYR A 54 9.15 6.19 -9.80
C TYR A 54 9.60 6.12 -11.27
N LYS A 55 8.86 5.43 -12.13
CA LYS A 55 9.19 5.37 -13.56
C LYS A 55 8.94 6.69 -14.28
N ALA A 56 7.93 7.46 -13.87
CA ALA A 56 7.71 8.81 -14.38
C ALA A 56 8.85 9.75 -13.97
N GLU A 57 9.30 9.70 -12.71
CA GLU A 57 10.46 10.48 -12.23
C GLU A 57 11.75 10.09 -12.96
N GLU A 58 12.01 8.80 -13.13
CA GLU A 58 13.17 8.27 -13.87
C GLU A 58 13.18 8.79 -15.32
N TYR A 59 12.04 8.69 -16.01
CA TYR A 59 11.90 9.18 -17.38
C TYR A 59 12.12 10.69 -17.49
N HIS A 60 11.53 11.46 -16.57
CA HIS A 60 11.66 12.92 -16.57
C HIS A 60 13.12 13.36 -16.38
N ILE A 61 13.86 12.74 -15.45
CA ILE A 61 15.27 13.09 -15.21
C ILE A 61 16.14 12.64 -16.39
N ASN A 62 15.98 11.41 -16.87
CA ASN A 62 16.82 10.89 -17.94
C ASN A 62 16.65 11.64 -19.27
N ASN A 63 15.46 12.20 -19.54
CA ASN A 63 15.22 12.96 -20.77
C ASN A 63 15.59 14.44 -20.68
N HIS A 64 15.62 15.03 -19.49
CA HIS A 64 15.78 16.49 -19.33
C HIS A 64 17.08 16.92 -18.63
N SER A 65 17.83 15.99 -18.04
CA SER A 65 18.98 16.36 -17.20
C SER A 65 20.30 16.50 -17.97
N GLY A 66 20.43 15.87 -19.14
CA GLY A 66 21.68 15.84 -19.90
C GLY A 66 22.82 15.05 -19.23
N TYR A 67 22.54 14.35 -18.12
CA TYR A 67 23.48 13.47 -17.42
C TYR A 67 23.30 12.00 -17.84
N GLU A 68 24.18 11.13 -17.34
CA GLU A 68 24.03 9.69 -17.54
C GLU A 68 22.71 9.17 -16.96
N PRO A 69 22.11 8.14 -17.58
CA PRO A 69 20.84 7.60 -17.13
C PRO A 69 20.92 7.05 -15.71
N ILE A 70 19.98 7.49 -14.87
CA ILE A 70 19.78 6.94 -13.53
C ILE A 70 18.61 5.96 -13.51
N SER A 71 18.57 5.08 -12.51
CA SER A 71 17.46 4.14 -12.31
C SER A 71 16.91 4.22 -10.90
N PHE A 72 15.58 4.34 -10.79
CA PHE A 72 14.88 4.30 -9.51
C PHE A 72 14.20 2.95 -9.24
N THR A 73 14.47 1.93 -10.05
CA THR A 73 13.85 0.60 -9.88
C THR A 73 14.09 0.01 -8.49
N HIS A 74 15.29 0.15 -7.93
CA HIS A 74 15.58 -0.38 -6.60
C HIS A 74 14.75 0.33 -5.51
N HIS A 75 14.63 1.66 -5.60
CA HIS A 75 13.82 2.47 -4.67
C HIS A 75 12.33 2.10 -4.76
N ALA A 76 11.80 1.91 -5.97
CA ALA A 76 10.43 1.45 -6.19
C ALA A 76 10.17 0.08 -5.55
N ILE A 77 11.07 -0.88 -5.74
CA ILE A 77 10.96 -2.22 -5.14
C ILE A 77 11.01 -2.14 -3.61
N LEU A 78 11.95 -1.40 -3.04
CA LEU A 78 12.05 -1.22 -1.59
C LEU A 78 10.77 -0.62 -1.00
N MET A 79 10.16 0.35 -1.68
CA MET A 79 8.90 0.94 -1.27
C MET A 79 7.73 -0.05 -1.31
N ILE A 80 7.63 -0.88 -2.35
CA ILE A 80 6.59 -1.92 -2.46
C ILE A 80 6.79 -3.01 -1.39
N VAL A 81 8.04 -3.40 -1.11
CA VAL A 81 8.37 -4.33 -0.03
C VAL A 81 7.98 -3.74 1.33
N GLY A 82 8.31 -2.47 1.57
CA GLY A 82 7.92 -1.75 2.79
C GLY A 82 6.40 -1.67 2.94
N LEU A 83 5.67 -1.37 1.87
CA LEU A 83 4.20 -1.41 1.84
C LEU A 83 3.67 -2.80 2.20
N SER A 84 4.27 -3.86 1.66
CA SER A 84 3.86 -5.25 1.94
C SER A 84 4.03 -5.60 3.42
N ILE A 85 5.17 -5.24 4.02
CA ILE A 85 5.44 -5.42 5.45
C ILE A 85 4.41 -4.62 6.27
N TYR A 86 4.16 -3.37 5.89
CA TYR A 86 3.17 -2.51 6.55
C TYR A 86 1.76 -3.10 6.50
N SER A 87 1.32 -3.66 5.36
CA SER A 87 0.03 -4.35 5.23
C SER A 87 -0.08 -5.54 6.17
N VAL A 88 0.99 -6.33 6.34
CA VAL A 88 1.02 -7.46 7.29
C VAL A 88 0.88 -6.95 8.72
N VAL A 89 1.60 -5.89 9.10
CA VAL A 89 1.50 -5.27 10.43
C VAL A 89 0.08 -4.77 10.71
N LEU A 90 -0.54 -4.09 9.74
CA LEU A 90 -1.93 -3.63 9.85
C LEU A 90 -2.91 -4.80 10.01
N PHE A 91 -2.71 -5.88 9.26
CA PHE A 91 -3.51 -7.08 9.39
C PHE A 91 -3.36 -7.71 10.79
N SER A 92 -2.14 -7.86 11.31
CA SER A 92 -1.93 -8.35 12.68
C SER A 92 -2.57 -7.45 13.74
N LEU A 93 -2.40 -6.12 13.62
CA LEU A 93 -2.99 -5.15 14.53
C LEU A 93 -4.52 -5.25 14.55
N SER A 94 -5.13 -5.42 13.39
CA SER A 94 -6.58 -5.53 13.28
C SER A 94 -7.16 -6.76 13.98
N ILE A 95 -6.46 -7.90 13.94
CA ILE A 95 -6.84 -9.14 14.63
C ILE A 95 -6.78 -8.90 16.14
N LEU A 96 -5.72 -8.25 16.62
CA LEU A 96 -5.55 -7.90 18.04
C LEU A 96 -6.67 -6.97 18.53
N LEU A 97 -6.99 -5.92 17.77
CA LEU A 97 -8.06 -4.98 18.08
C LEU A 97 -9.44 -5.66 18.12
N LYS A 98 -9.68 -6.62 17.23
CA LYS A 98 -10.92 -7.40 17.24
C LYS A 98 -11.01 -8.28 18.48
N LYS A 99 -9.92 -8.98 18.85
CA LYS A 99 -9.86 -9.82 20.06
C LYS A 99 -10.15 -9.02 21.34
N SER A 100 -9.60 -7.81 21.45
CA SER A 100 -9.80 -6.93 22.61
C SER A 100 -11.24 -6.43 22.78
N ARG A 101 -12.03 -6.35 21.70
CA ARG A 101 -13.44 -5.87 21.78
C ARG A 101 -14.42 -6.93 22.27
N TYR A 102 -14.03 -8.21 22.30
CA TYR A 102 -14.89 -9.34 22.68
C TYR A 102 -14.41 -10.06 23.95
N SER A 103 -13.40 -9.53 24.63
CA SER A 103 -12.95 -9.97 25.96
C SER A 103 -13.45 -9.01 27.03
#